data_AF-A0A813HU12-F1
#
_entry.id   AF-A0A813HU12-F1
#
_cell.length_a   1.000
_cell.length_b   1.000
_cell.length_c   1.000
_cell.angle_alpha   90.00
_cell.angle_beta   90.00
_cell.angle_gamma   90.00
#
_symmetry.space_group_name_H-M   'P 1'
#
loop_
_entity.id
_entity.type
_entity.pdbx_description
1 polymer ?
#
loop_
_entity_poly.entity_id
_entity_poly.type
_entity_poly.pdbx_seq_one_letter_code
_entity_poly.pdbx_strand_id
1 'polypeptide(L)'
;KRFREIEAAVQDAAAAVRSTGFAVSESDMEFARERCLLAQDFQGMREQARKVFLCEAAVDQAALSATNLGRPLTYSLLNLARSAALNCTDVRYEAILAKAEQVLCLDKSVYVFTVNEWRRKGLDLVLSLSTLGGSCLEMTVRQGMLAQDLTAQVLNRVQNGHDLYDSLGCRIGFEWSSHPREIEVLKMRKNPDGSRSWCREKKHLAPAAVVKLIRPQGSILEASRRLPEALEYETDSDGCSDDADSEFYPLAVLTGGAWKHLGLQGATRWKHVREQEFLQLFGMSKASFDRLPSWKQLPFKKKHGLF
;
A
#
# COMPACT_ATOMS: atom_id res chain seq x y z
N LYS A 1 -32.98 16.53 2.18
CA LYS A 1 -32.42 17.83 2.63
C LYS A 1 -30.92 17.91 2.32
N ARG A 2 -30.07 17.06 2.94
CA ARG A 2 -28.61 17.03 2.74
C ARG A 2 -28.14 16.97 1.28
N PHE A 3 -28.75 16.15 0.43
CA PHE A 3 -28.38 16.08 -0.99
C PHE A 3 -28.53 17.44 -1.72
N ARG A 4 -29.60 18.20 -1.44
CA ARG A 4 -29.81 19.54 -2.02
C ARG A 4 -28.79 20.55 -1.48
N GLU A 5 -28.38 20.42 -0.22
CA GLU A 5 -27.33 21.25 0.38
C GLU A 5 -25.98 20.97 -0.27
N ILE A 6 -25.65 19.69 -0.53
CA ILE A 6 -24.44 19.29 -1.27
C ILE A 6 -24.45 19.89 -2.68
N GLU A 7 -25.53 19.70 -3.45
CA GLU A 7 -25.62 20.27 -4.80
C GLU A 7 -25.46 21.80 -4.80
N ALA A 8 -26.11 22.50 -3.88
CA ALA A 8 -25.99 23.95 -3.76
C ALA A 8 -24.55 24.37 -3.42
N ALA A 9 -23.88 23.66 -2.50
CA ALA A 9 -22.49 23.94 -2.12
C ALA A 9 -21.51 23.69 -3.27
N VAL A 10 -21.69 22.59 -4.01
CA VAL A 10 -20.87 22.24 -5.18
C VAL A 10 -21.03 23.27 -6.29
N GLN A 11 -22.27 23.70 -6.59
CA GLN A 11 -22.53 24.73 -7.62
C GLN A 11 -21.95 26.10 -7.23
N ASP A 12 -22.09 26.51 -5.97
CA ASP A 12 -21.51 27.76 -5.46
C ASP A 12 -19.97 27.75 -5.51
N ALA A 13 -19.35 26.63 -5.12
CA ALA A 13 -17.91 26.44 -5.26
C ALA A 13 -17.46 26.45 -6.73
N ALA A 14 -18.20 25.80 -7.63
CA ALA A 14 -17.90 25.77 -9.06
C ALA A 14 -18.00 27.17 -9.69
N ALA A 15 -19.03 27.94 -9.35
CA ALA A 15 -19.17 29.32 -9.81
C ALA A 15 -18.01 30.20 -9.32
N ALA A 16 -17.59 30.04 -8.06
CA ALA A 16 -16.47 30.76 -7.48
C ALA A 16 -15.10 30.40 -8.11
N VAL A 17 -14.92 29.16 -8.59
CA VAL A 17 -13.69 28.74 -9.27
C VAL A 17 -13.71 29.11 -10.76
N ARG A 18 -14.87 29.08 -11.41
CA ARG A 18 -15.04 29.59 -12.78
C ARG A 18 -14.78 31.10 -12.86
N SER A 19 -15.16 31.88 -11.84
CA SER A 19 -14.90 33.32 -11.82
C SER A 19 -13.41 33.67 -11.70
N THR A 20 -12.56 32.74 -11.24
CA THR A 20 -11.09 32.89 -11.27
C THR A 20 -10.47 32.43 -12.59
N GLY A 21 -11.27 31.97 -13.56
CA GLY A 21 -10.82 31.58 -14.90
C GLY A 21 -10.52 30.10 -15.09
N PHE A 22 -10.75 29.25 -14.08
CA PHE A 22 -10.55 27.80 -14.21
C PHE A 22 -11.79 27.11 -14.77
N ALA A 23 -11.57 26.15 -15.67
CA ALA A 23 -12.63 25.26 -16.14
C ALA A 23 -13.02 24.28 -15.02
N VAL A 24 -14.30 23.88 -14.99
CA VAL A 24 -14.82 22.87 -14.08
C VAL A 24 -15.64 21.89 -14.90
N SER A 25 -15.17 20.65 -15.00
CA SER A 25 -15.80 19.57 -15.75
C SER A 25 -16.94 18.91 -14.96
N GLU A 26 -17.83 18.17 -15.61
CA GLU A 26 -18.89 17.42 -14.90
C GLU A 26 -18.29 16.29 -14.03
N SER A 27 -17.17 15.69 -14.45
CA SER A 27 -16.47 14.68 -13.65
C SER A 27 -15.94 15.28 -12.35
N ASP A 28 -15.46 16.53 -12.38
CA ASP A 28 -15.01 17.23 -11.18
C ASP A 28 -16.18 17.50 -10.23
N MET A 29 -17.38 17.79 -10.80
CA MET A 29 -18.60 18.01 -10.02
C MET A 29 -19.03 16.73 -9.30
N GLU A 30 -18.99 15.57 -9.97
CA GLU A 30 -19.27 14.27 -9.36
C GLU A 30 -18.30 13.98 -8.20
N PHE A 31 -17.00 14.14 -8.42
CA PHE A 31 -16.01 13.88 -7.39
C PHE A 31 -16.12 14.88 -6.21
N ALA A 32 -16.47 16.14 -6.48
CA ALA A 32 -16.75 17.13 -5.44
C ALA A 32 -17.97 16.74 -4.59
N ARG A 33 -19.05 16.21 -5.19
CA ARG A 33 -20.23 15.71 -4.45
C ARG A 33 -19.84 14.61 -3.46
N GLU A 34 -18.99 13.67 -3.87
CA GLU A 34 -18.51 12.59 -2.99
C GLU A 34 -17.72 13.14 -1.81
N ARG A 35 -16.81 14.10 -2.05
CA ARG A 35 -15.99 14.70 -0.99
C ARG A 35 -16.81 15.55 -0.01
N CYS A 36 -17.87 16.20 -0.47
CA CYS A 36 -18.81 16.95 0.37
C CYS A 36 -19.52 16.07 1.42
N LEU A 37 -19.66 14.76 1.18
CA LEU A 37 -20.27 13.84 2.16
C LEU A 37 -19.49 13.78 3.48
N LEU A 38 -18.19 14.10 3.45
CA LEU A 38 -17.29 14.10 4.60
C LEU A 38 -17.43 15.35 5.49
N ALA A 39 -18.05 16.42 4.98
CA ALA A 39 -18.24 17.66 5.72
C ALA A 39 -19.48 17.61 6.63
N GLN A 40 -19.38 18.30 7.77
CA GLN A 40 -20.44 18.36 8.77
C GLN A 40 -21.47 19.46 8.47
N ASP A 41 -21.04 20.57 7.86
CA ASP A 41 -21.87 21.74 7.57
C ASP A 41 -21.70 22.24 6.11
N PHE A 42 -22.53 23.21 5.73
CA PHE A 42 -22.55 23.76 4.37
C PHE A 42 -21.25 24.46 3.99
N GLN A 43 -20.61 25.15 4.94
CA GLN A 43 -19.35 25.85 4.70
C GLN A 43 -18.23 24.85 4.42
N GLY A 44 -18.14 23.78 5.22
CA GLY A 44 -17.21 22.68 5.00
C GLY A 44 -17.47 21.97 3.67
N MET A 45 -18.72 21.78 3.25
CA MET A 45 -19.05 21.24 1.92
C MET A 45 -18.50 22.14 0.82
N ARG A 46 -18.76 23.46 0.91
CA ARG A 46 -18.26 24.44 -0.06
C ARG A 46 -16.73 24.44 -0.14
N GLU A 47 -16.05 24.37 1.01
CA GLU A 47 -14.58 24.32 1.07
C GLU A 47 -14.02 23.02 0.49
N GLN A 48 -14.63 21.86 0.77
CA GLN A 48 -14.23 20.58 0.17
C GLN A 48 -14.44 20.59 -1.34
N ALA A 49 -15.58 21.07 -1.84
CA ALA A 49 -15.85 21.18 -3.28
C ALA A 49 -14.87 22.14 -3.95
N ARG A 50 -14.64 23.33 -3.38
CA ARG A 50 -13.68 24.30 -3.90
C ARG A 50 -12.28 23.70 -3.97
N LYS A 51 -11.86 22.97 -2.94
CA LYS A 51 -10.56 22.30 -2.92
C LYS A 51 -10.43 21.28 -4.05
N VAL A 52 -11.46 20.48 -4.30
CA VAL A 52 -11.47 19.53 -5.43
C VAL A 52 -11.23 20.23 -6.76
N PHE A 53 -11.98 21.29 -7.07
CA PHE A 53 -11.82 22.03 -8.33
C PHE A 53 -10.45 22.69 -8.46
N LEU A 54 -9.91 23.28 -7.38
CA LEU A 54 -8.57 23.84 -7.39
C LEU A 54 -7.50 22.76 -7.56
N CYS A 55 -7.70 21.55 -7.04
CA CYS A 55 -6.79 20.42 -7.23
C CYS A 55 -6.75 19.95 -8.68
N GLU A 56 -7.90 19.79 -9.34
CA GLU A 56 -7.91 19.39 -10.76
C GLU A 56 -7.26 20.45 -11.65
N ALA A 57 -7.60 21.74 -11.46
CA ALA A 57 -6.96 22.82 -12.19
C ALA A 57 -5.44 22.91 -11.95
N ALA A 58 -4.99 22.62 -10.73
CA ALA A 58 -3.57 22.59 -10.39
C ALA A 58 -2.85 21.38 -11.02
N VAL A 59 -3.48 20.20 -11.04
CA VAL A 59 -2.92 19.00 -11.66
C VAL A 59 -2.83 19.16 -13.18
N ASP A 60 -3.84 19.75 -13.83
CA ASP A 60 -3.81 20.02 -15.27
C ASP A 60 -2.68 20.99 -15.64
N GLN A 61 -2.51 22.06 -14.86
CA GLN A 61 -1.41 23.01 -15.05
C GLN A 61 -0.04 22.36 -14.82
N ALA A 62 0.09 21.53 -13.78
CA ALA A 62 1.31 20.79 -13.50
C ALA A 62 1.62 19.77 -14.62
N ALA A 63 0.58 19.12 -15.16
CA ALA A 63 0.69 18.17 -16.26
C ALA A 63 1.14 18.85 -17.56
N LEU A 64 0.58 20.01 -17.89
CA LEU A 64 1.03 20.84 -19.01
C LEU A 64 2.51 21.22 -18.84
N SER A 65 2.89 21.66 -17.64
CA SER A 65 4.29 22.02 -17.32
C SER A 65 5.24 20.83 -17.46
N ALA A 66 4.87 19.65 -16.96
CA ALA A 66 5.66 18.43 -17.11
C ALA A 66 5.78 17.99 -18.59
N THR A 67 4.69 18.10 -19.36
CA THR A 67 4.67 17.79 -20.80
C THR A 67 5.59 18.73 -21.59
N ASN A 68 5.57 20.03 -21.27
CA ASN A 68 6.47 21.03 -21.87
C ASN A 68 7.95 20.74 -21.58
N LEU A 69 8.25 20.09 -20.45
CA LEU A 69 9.58 19.61 -20.10
C LEU A 69 9.93 18.25 -20.74
N GLY A 70 9.08 17.73 -21.62
CA GLY A 70 9.26 16.43 -22.28
C GLY A 70 9.14 15.24 -21.33
N ARG A 71 8.47 15.41 -20.18
CA ARG A 71 8.25 14.30 -19.24
C ARG A 71 7.01 13.50 -19.66
N PRO A 72 7.12 12.17 -19.79
CA PRO A 72 5.96 11.34 -20.05
C PRO A 72 5.05 11.33 -18.83
N LEU A 73 3.76 11.56 -19.06
CA LEU A 73 2.73 11.46 -18.03
C LEU A 73 2.02 10.12 -18.13
N THR A 74 2.00 9.39 -17.03
CA THR A 74 1.16 8.20 -16.89
C THR A 74 -0.09 8.52 -16.09
N TYR A 75 -1.17 7.79 -16.34
CA TYR A 75 -2.41 7.92 -15.55
C TYR A 75 -2.18 7.72 -14.05
N SER A 76 -1.31 6.77 -13.68
CA SER A 76 -0.93 6.53 -12.28
C SER A 76 -0.23 7.73 -11.63
N LEU A 77 0.64 8.42 -12.37
CA LEU A 77 1.37 9.60 -11.89
C LEU A 77 0.42 10.79 -11.70
N LEU A 78 -0.54 10.96 -12.62
CA LEU A 78 -1.60 11.98 -12.49
C LEU A 78 -2.48 11.72 -11.25
N ASN A 79 -2.89 10.48 -11.01
CA ASN A 79 -3.67 10.15 -9.81
C ASN A 79 -2.88 10.34 -8.50
N LEU A 80 -1.58 10.08 -8.52
CA LEU A 80 -0.70 10.37 -7.39
C LEU A 80 -0.60 11.89 -7.15
N ALA A 81 -0.49 12.68 -8.21
CA ALA A 81 -0.47 14.14 -8.12
C ALA A 81 -1.80 14.69 -7.59
N ARG A 82 -2.95 14.19 -8.08
CA ARG A 82 -4.29 14.51 -7.53
C ARG A 82 -4.39 14.20 -6.05
N SER A 83 -3.96 13.00 -5.65
CA SER A 83 -3.98 12.59 -4.24
C SER A 83 -3.10 13.50 -3.37
N ALA A 84 -1.92 13.88 -3.84
CA ALA A 84 -1.03 14.79 -3.12
C ALA A 84 -1.59 16.21 -3.04
N ALA A 85 -2.17 16.72 -4.13
CA ALA A 85 -2.85 18.01 -4.19
C ALA A 85 -4.04 18.06 -3.20
N LEU A 86 -4.89 17.04 -3.21
CA LEU A 86 -6.06 16.94 -2.31
C LEU A 86 -5.68 16.81 -0.83
N ASN A 87 -4.52 16.22 -0.53
CA ASN A 87 -3.99 16.09 0.82
C ASN A 87 -3.16 17.30 1.26
N CYS A 88 -2.99 18.32 0.40
CA CYS A 88 -2.37 19.57 0.80
C CYS A 88 -3.18 20.25 1.91
N THR A 89 -2.55 20.64 3.01
CA THR A 89 -3.24 21.33 4.12
C THR A 89 -3.55 22.78 3.79
N ASP A 90 -2.77 23.39 2.89
CA ASP A 90 -2.97 24.75 2.39
C ASP A 90 -3.98 24.73 1.23
N VAL A 91 -4.99 25.61 1.32
CA VAL A 91 -6.08 25.73 0.33
C VAL A 91 -5.75 26.71 -0.79
N ARG A 92 -4.60 27.40 -0.73
CA ARG A 92 -4.16 28.30 -1.80
C ARG A 92 -3.73 27.52 -3.03
N TYR A 93 -4.14 28.00 -4.20
CA TYR A 93 -3.88 27.34 -5.48
C TYR A 93 -2.39 27.09 -5.70
N GLU A 94 -1.52 28.05 -5.37
CA GLU A 94 -0.07 27.95 -5.57
C GLU A 94 0.55 26.81 -4.74
N ALA A 95 0.06 26.60 -3.52
CA ALA A 95 0.54 25.52 -2.66
C ALA A 95 0.09 24.15 -3.17
N ILE A 96 -1.15 24.07 -3.66
CA ILE A 96 -1.70 22.85 -4.28
C ILE A 96 -0.94 22.52 -5.58
N LEU A 97 -0.70 23.53 -6.43
CA LEU A 97 0.09 23.41 -7.66
C LEU A 97 1.50 22.94 -7.38
N ALA A 98 2.21 23.58 -6.43
CA ALA A 98 3.56 23.18 -6.05
C ALA A 98 3.61 21.71 -5.57
N LYS A 99 2.55 21.22 -4.88
CA LYS A 99 2.45 19.82 -4.48
C LYS A 99 2.23 18.87 -5.65
N ALA A 100 1.36 19.24 -6.60
CA ALA A 100 1.15 18.46 -7.82
C ALA A 100 2.44 18.40 -8.66
N GLU A 101 3.08 19.55 -8.90
CA GLU A 101 4.35 19.66 -9.62
C GLU A 101 5.46 18.85 -8.93
N GLN A 102 5.56 18.91 -7.59
CA GLN A 102 6.53 18.11 -6.84
C GLN A 102 6.40 16.62 -7.19
N VAL A 103 5.18 16.10 -7.30
CA VAL A 103 4.92 14.69 -7.63
C VAL A 103 5.24 14.39 -9.09
N LEU A 104 4.77 15.23 -10.04
CA LEU A 104 5.02 15.02 -11.47
C LEU A 104 6.51 15.21 -11.83
N CYS A 105 7.23 16.00 -11.03
CA CYS A 105 8.66 16.24 -11.19
C CYS A 105 9.55 15.20 -10.48
N LEU A 106 8.99 14.20 -9.79
CA LEU A 106 9.80 13.15 -9.17
C LEU A 106 10.61 12.41 -10.24
N ASP A 107 11.94 12.45 -10.11
CA ASP A 107 12.84 11.67 -10.97
C ASP A 107 12.84 10.17 -10.60
N LYS A 108 12.10 9.78 -9.56
CA LYS A 108 12.03 8.43 -9.02
C LYS A 108 10.58 7.99 -8.86
N SER A 109 10.21 6.90 -9.52
CA SER A 109 8.93 6.24 -9.27
C SER A 109 9.02 5.48 -7.94
N VAL A 110 8.16 5.81 -6.98
CA VAL A 110 8.11 5.07 -5.71
C VAL A 110 6.91 4.12 -5.75
N TYR A 111 7.18 2.83 -5.66
CA TYR A 111 6.16 1.79 -5.54
C TYR A 111 6.02 1.41 -4.07
N VAL A 112 4.80 1.40 -3.57
CA VAL A 112 4.51 1.03 -2.19
C VAL A 112 3.70 -0.26 -2.21
N PHE A 113 4.25 -1.29 -1.56
CA PHE A 113 3.60 -2.58 -1.38
C PHE A 113 3.42 -2.86 0.09
N THR A 114 2.23 -3.29 0.50
CA THR A 114 1.94 -3.79 1.83
C THR A 114 2.05 -5.32 1.82
N VAL A 115 2.79 -5.88 2.79
CA VAL A 115 2.75 -7.31 3.07
C VAL A 115 1.47 -7.57 3.86
N ASN A 116 0.47 -8.19 3.24
CA ASN A 116 -0.80 -8.48 3.89
C ASN A 116 -0.67 -9.70 4.79
N GLU A 117 -0.09 -10.77 4.24
CA GLU A 117 0.03 -12.06 4.87
C GLU A 117 1.33 -12.74 4.45
N TRP A 118 1.81 -13.66 5.28
CA TRP A 118 2.91 -14.53 4.91
C TRP A 118 2.76 -15.91 5.56
N ARG A 119 3.29 -16.94 4.89
CA ARG A 119 3.30 -18.32 5.40
C ARG A 119 4.62 -19.01 5.08
N ARG A 120 5.06 -19.93 5.95
CA ARG A 120 6.23 -20.78 5.68
C ARG A 120 5.85 -21.95 4.77
N LYS A 121 6.68 -22.24 3.77
CA LYS A 121 6.57 -23.38 2.86
C LYS A 121 7.94 -24.07 2.75
N GLY A 122 8.25 -24.93 3.71
CA GLY A 122 9.59 -25.51 3.84
C GLY A 122 10.60 -24.45 4.24
N LEU A 123 11.66 -24.29 3.43
CA LEU A 123 12.70 -23.26 3.62
C LEU A 123 12.37 -21.92 2.95
N ASP A 124 11.20 -21.85 2.31
CA ASP A 124 10.72 -20.65 1.64
C ASP A 124 9.59 -19.98 2.43
N LEU A 125 9.38 -18.71 2.14
CA LEU A 125 8.28 -17.88 2.60
C LEU A 125 7.42 -17.53 1.40
N VAL A 126 6.11 -17.68 1.54
CA VAL A 126 5.14 -17.21 0.56
C VAL A 126 4.52 -15.92 1.12
N LEU A 127 4.73 -14.81 0.42
CA LEU A 127 4.27 -13.47 0.78
C LEU A 127 3.08 -13.09 -0.11
N SER A 128 2.03 -12.57 0.52
CA SER A 128 0.93 -11.88 -0.16
C SER A 128 1.17 -10.38 -0.06
N LEU A 129 1.44 -9.73 -1.19
CA LEU A 129 1.71 -8.30 -1.29
C LEU A 129 0.52 -7.60 -1.96
N SER A 130 0.17 -6.40 -1.52
CA SER A 130 -0.81 -5.54 -2.21
C SER A 130 -0.22 -4.16 -2.48
N THR A 131 -0.55 -3.56 -3.61
CA THR A 131 -0.30 -2.13 -3.83
C THR A 131 -1.39 -1.30 -3.15
N LEU A 132 -1.15 0.00 -2.94
CA LEU A 132 -2.20 0.92 -2.49
C LEU A 132 -3.40 0.99 -3.46
N GLY A 133 -3.21 0.60 -4.73
CA GLY A 133 -4.28 0.51 -5.73
C GLY A 133 -5.07 -0.79 -5.70
N GLY A 134 -4.82 -1.69 -4.74
CA GLY A 134 -5.55 -2.96 -4.58
C GLY A 134 -5.03 -4.13 -5.42
N SER A 135 -4.05 -3.92 -6.31
CA SER A 135 -3.42 -5.03 -7.04
C SER A 135 -2.67 -5.94 -6.06
N CYS A 136 -2.90 -7.25 -6.15
CA CYS A 136 -2.27 -8.25 -5.31
C CYS A 136 -1.19 -9.03 -6.07
N LEU A 137 -0.14 -9.42 -5.36
CA LEU A 137 0.99 -10.20 -5.87
C LEU A 137 1.37 -11.25 -4.83
N GLU A 138 1.30 -12.53 -5.19
CA GLU A 138 1.86 -13.61 -4.37
C GLU A 138 3.29 -13.92 -4.84
N MET A 139 4.25 -13.95 -3.91
CA MET A 139 5.65 -14.24 -4.24
C MET A 139 6.26 -15.20 -3.23
N THR A 140 7.02 -16.17 -3.74
CA THR A 140 7.80 -17.10 -2.93
C THR A 140 9.24 -16.61 -2.84
N VAL A 141 9.76 -16.44 -1.63
CA VAL A 141 11.14 -15.99 -1.35
C VAL A 141 11.83 -16.89 -0.36
N ARG A 142 13.16 -16.98 -0.42
CA ARG A 142 13.94 -17.80 0.52
C ARG A 142 13.92 -17.20 1.92
N GLN A 143 13.86 -18.05 2.93
CA GLN A 143 14.12 -17.64 4.30
C GLN A 143 15.54 -17.05 4.42
N GLY A 144 15.68 -16.01 5.25
CA GLY A 144 16.93 -15.28 5.49
C GLY A 144 17.26 -14.21 4.45
N MET A 145 16.42 -14.05 3.40
CA MET A 145 16.57 -12.99 2.40
C MET A 145 16.43 -11.60 3.03
N LEU A 146 17.24 -10.63 2.60
CA LEU A 146 17.11 -9.25 3.06
C LEU A 146 15.89 -8.57 2.44
N ALA A 147 15.26 -7.66 3.17
CA ALA A 147 14.14 -6.87 2.67
C ALA A 147 14.50 -6.06 1.40
N GLN A 148 15.74 -5.60 1.26
CA GLN A 148 16.20 -4.92 0.04
C GLN A 148 16.24 -5.86 -1.19
N ASP A 149 16.56 -7.14 -1.00
CA ASP A 149 16.62 -8.11 -2.09
C ASP A 149 15.20 -8.47 -2.53
N LEU A 150 14.28 -8.61 -1.56
CA LEU A 150 12.85 -8.74 -1.81
C LEU A 150 12.32 -7.54 -2.61
N THR A 151 12.68 -6.33 -2.20
CA THR A 151 12.33 -5.07 -2.85
C THR A 151 12.82 -5.04 -4.32
N ALA A 152 14.04 -5.49 -4.58
CA ALA A 152 14.59 -5.61 -5.92
C ALA A 152 13.86 -6.66 -6.78
N GLN A 153 13.44 -7.79 -6.18
CA GLN A 153 12.65 -8.81 -6.88
C GLN A 153 11.25 -8.31 -7.25
N VAL A 154 10.57 -7.62 -6.33
CA VAL A 154 9.29 -6.97 -6.62
C VAL A 154 9.44 -5.98 -7.76
N LEU A 155 10.47 -5.12 -7.69
CA LEU A 155 10.70 -4.13 -8.72
C LEU A 155 10.92 -4.76 -10.10
N ASN A 156 11.71 -5.83 -10.16
CA ASN A 156 11.97 -6.58 -11.38
C ASN A 156 10.67 -7.16 -11.97
N ARG A 157 9.79 -7.74 -11.13
CA ARG A 157 8.48 -8.23 -11.58
C ARG A 157 7.56 -7.13 -12.11
N VAL A 158 7.54 -5.98 -11.42
CA VAL A 158 6.74 -4.82 -11.84
C VAL A 158 7.24 -4.29 -13.19
N GLN A 159 8.56 -4.15 -13.37
CA GLN A 159 9.16 -3.65 -14.60
C GLN A 159 8.98 -4.59 -15.79
N ASN A 160 8.98 -5.90 -15.56
CA ASN A 160 8.74 -6.88 -16.63
C ASN A 160 7.26 -7.11 -16.92
N GLY A 161 6.34 -6.43 -16.21
CA GLY A 161 4.89 -6.54 -16.41
C GLY A 161 4.33 -7.93 -16.15
N HIS A 162 5.06 -8.80 -15.46
CA HIS A 162 4.78 -10.24 -15.50
C HIS A 162 3.62 -10.70 -14.59
N ASP A 163 3.21 -9.94 -13.57
CA ASP A 163 2.27 -10.46 -12.55
C ASP A 163 1.29 -9.45 -11.93
N LEU A 164 1.19 -8.21 -12.43
CA LEU A 164 0.15 -7.28 -11.96
C LEU A 164 -1.13 -7.45 -12.80
N TYR A 165 -1.69 -8.66 -12.82
CA TYR A 165 -2.95 -8.96 -13.50
C TYR A 165 -4.11 -9.09 -12.50
N ASP A 166 -5.22 -8.47 -12.86
CA ASP A 166 -6.47 -8.41 -12.12
C ASP A 166 -7.21 -9.76 -12.08
N SER A 167 -7.72 -10.13 -10.92
CA SER A 167 -8.77 -11.15 -10.74
C SER A 167 -10.16 -10.68 -11.19
N LEU A 168 -10.28 -9.47 -11.76
CA LEU A 168 -11.55 -8.82 -12.13
C LEU A 168 -11.78 -8.63 -13.64
N GLY A 169 -10.93 -9.18 -14.52
CA GLY A 169 -11.23 -9.22 -15.97
C GLY A 169 -11.35 -7.85 -16.66
N CYS A 170 -10.93 -6.76 -16.02
CA CYS A 170 -10.74 -5.48 -16.69
C CYS A 170 -9.36 -5.48 -17.36
N ARG A 171 -9.34 -5.49 -18.69
CA ARG A 171 -8.16 -5.08 -19.46
C ARG A 171 -7.91 -3.60 -19.22
N ILE A 172 -7.27 -3.23 -18.11
CA ILE A 172 -6.47 -2.01 -18.09
C ILE A 172 -5.18 -2.39 -18.80
N GLY A 173 -5.22 -2.39 -20.13
CA GLY A 173 -4.03 -2.44 -20.95
C GLY A 173 -3.23 -1.18 -20.64
N PHE A 174 -2.29 -1.28 -19.71
CA PHE A 174 -1.19 -0.32 -19.66
C PHE A 174 -0.32 -0.63 -20.87
N GLU A 175 -0.70 -0.08 -22.02
CA GLU A 175 0.23 0.06 -23.12
C GLU A 175 1.27 1.07 -22.65
N TRP A 176 2.41 0.54 -22.19
CA TRP A 176 3.54 1.36 -21.76
C TRP A 176 4.11 2.06 -22.99
N SER A 177 3.57 3.22 -23.38
CA SER A 177 4.26 4.15 -24.27
C SER A 177 5.39 4.84 -23.49
N SER A 178 6.39 4.03 -23.16
CA SER A 178 7.64 4.48 -22.59
C SER A 178 8.38 5.31 -23.64
N HIS A 179 8.36 6.63 -23.51
CA HIS A 179 9.33 7.53 -24.14
C HIS A 179 10.29 8.02 -23.04
N PRO A 180 11.38 7.28 -22.81
CA PRO A 180 12.33 7.48 -21.72
C PRO A 180 13.39 8.51 -22.12
N ARG A 181 14.11 9.07 -21.15
CA ARG A 181 15.30 9.87 -21.42
C ARG A 181 16.26 9.03 -22.29
N GLU A 182 16.51 9.48 -23.51
CA GLU A 182 17.47 8.84 -24.41
C GLU A 182 18.87 9.12 -23.89
N ILE A 183 19.58 8.07 -23.49
CA ILE A 183 21.03 8.15 -23.32
C ILE A 183 21.64 7.38 -24.49
N GLU A 184 22.47 8.06 -25.27
CA GLU A 184 23.26 7.40 -26.29
C GLU A 184 24.38 6.61 -25.61
N VAL A 185 24.23 5.29 -25.59
CA VAL A 185 25.30 4.40 -25.13
C VAL A 185 26.03 3.89 -26.36
N LEU A 186 27.31 4.21 -26.47
CA LEU A 186 28.19 3.64 -27.50
C LEU A 186 28.44 2.18 -27.18
N LYS A 187 27.90 1.28 -28.01
CA LYS A 187 28.11 -0.16 -27.89
C LYS A 187 28.85 -0.67 -29.12
N MET A 188 29.95 -1.37 -28.88
CA MET A 188 30.74 -1.98 -29.94
C MET A 188 30.05 -3.27 -30.39
N ARG A 189 29.54 -3.30 -31.62
CA ARG A 189 28.94 -4.50 -32.24
C ARG A 189 29.94 -5.15 -33.19
N LYS A 190 29.93 -6.49 -33.25
CA LYS A 190 30.68 -7.25 -34.24
C LYS A 190 29.80 -7.42 -35.48
N ASN A 191 30.26 -6.92 -36.60
CA ASN A 191 29.60 -7.01 -37.89
C ASN A 191 29.71 -8.45 -38.45
N PRO A 192 28.86 -8.84 -39.42
CA PRO A 192 28.88 -10.18 -40.03
C PRO A 192 30.22 -10.55 -40.69
N ASP A 193 30.97 -9.56 -41.16
CA ASP A 193 32.31 -9.69 -41.75
C ASP A 193 33.43 -9.86 -40.70
N GLY A 194 33.08 -9.87 -39.41
CA GLY A 194 34.02 -9.99 -38.30
C GLY A 194 34.61 -8.66 -37.81
N SER A 195 34.38 -7.55 -38.52
CA SER A 195 34.80 -6.20 -38.09
C SER A 195 34.01 -5.72 -36.87
N ARG A 196 34.53 -4.74 -36.13
CA ARG A 196 33.84 -4.14 -34.98
C ARG A 196 33.48 -2.70 -35.31
N SER A 197 32.22 -2.32 -35.11
CA SER A 197 31.75 -0.96 -35.30
C SER A 197 31.10 -0.43 -34.01
N TRP A 198 31.26 0.87 -33.76
CA TRP A 198 30.55 1.54 -32.67
C TRP A 198 29.14 1.89 -33.15
N CYS A 199 28.13 1.31 -32.52
CA CYS A 199 26.74 1.68 -32.73
C CYS A 199 26.27 2.53 -31.55
N ARG A 200 25.58 3.62 -31.84
CA ARG A 200 24.81 4.36 -30.83
C ARG A 200 23.56 3.54 -30.52
N GLU A 201 23.55 2.85 -29.39
CA GLU A 201 22.37 2.18 -28.88
C GLU A 201 21.67 3.17 -27.95
N LYS A 202 20.51 3.67 -28.40
CA LYS A 202 19.64 4.49 -27.54
C LYS A 202 19.13 3.59 -26.43
N LYS A 203 19.66 3.76 -25.23
CA LYS A 203 19.14 3.07 -24.05
C LYS A 203 18.23 4.01 -23.31
N HIS A 204 17.08 3.44 -23.01
CA HIS A 204 16.06 4.04 -22.21
C HIS A 204 16.39 3.79 -20.73
N LEU A 205 16.90 4.82 -20.03
CA LEU A 205 16.96 4.73 -18.58
C LEU A 205 15.56 4.98 -18.03
N ALA A 206 14.92 3.93 -17.53
CA ALA A 206 13.77 4.09 -16.67
C ALA A 206 14.17 4.96 -15.46
N PRO A 207 13.29 5.86 -14.98
CA PRO A 207 13.53 6.58 -13.73
C PRO A 207 13.89 5.57 -12.63
N ALA A 208 14.82 5.94 -11.75
CA ALA A 208 15.29 5.07 -10.69
C ALA A 208 14.12 4.73 -9.75
N ALA A 209 13.51 3.58 -9.99
CA ALA A 209 12.33 3.14 -9.25
C ALA A 209 12.76 2.62 -7.88
N VAL A 210 12.01 3.01 -6.85
CA VAL A 210 12.24 2.60 -5.47
C VAL A 210 10.99 1.86 -5.00
N VAL A 211 11.14 0.61 -4.57
CA VAL A 211 10.06 -0.11 -3.89
C VAL A 211 10.21 0.12 -2.38
N LYS A 212 9.09 0.37 -1.71
CA LYS A 212 8.98 0.39 -0.25
C LYS A 212 8.00 -0.69 0.16
N LEU A 213 8.42 -1.52 1.09
CA LEU A 213 7.59 -2.55 1.69
C LEU A 213 7.03 -2.01 3.00
N ILE A 214 5.72 -2.16 3.18
CA ILE A 214 5.00 -1.81 4.39
C ILE A 214 4.59 -3.11 5.06
N ARG A 215 4.80 -3.21 6.37
CA ARG A 215 4.38 -4.34 7.20
C ARG A 215 2.85 -4.36 7.34
N PRO A 216 2.23 -5.49 7.76
CA PRO A 216 0.79 -5.54 8.02
C PRO A 216 0.30 -4.41 8.97
N GLN A 217 1.16 -3.95 9.88
CA GLN A 217 0.87 -2.90 10.87
C GLN A 217 1.06 -1.47 10.34
N GLY A 218 1.46 -1.29 9.08
CA GLY A 218 1.58 0.03 8.45
C GLY A 218 2.97 0.69 8.55
N SER A 219 3.96 0.05 9.16
CA SER A 219 5.33 0.56 9.27
C SER A 219 6.23 0.08 8.13
N ILE A 220 7.20 0.90 7.72
CA ILE A 220 8.11 0.58 6.61
C ILE A 220 9.09 -0.53 7.05
N LEU A 221 9.26 -1.54 6.21
CA LEU A 221 10.21 -2.63 6.40
C LEU A 221 11.65 -2.13 6.18
N GLU A 222 12.50 -2.28 7.18
CA GLU A 222 13.91 -1.88 7.09
C GLU A 222 14.68 -2.74 6.08
N ALA A 223 15.35 -2.09 5.13
CA ALA A 223 16.06 -2.72 4.02
C ALA A 223 17.11 -3.77 4.43
N SER A 224 17.75 -3.57 5.58
CA SER A 224 18.82 -4.42 6.13
C SER A 224 18.33 -5.62 6.93
N ARG A 225 17.03 -5.72 7.23
CA ARG A 225 16.50 -6.85 8.02
C ARG A 225 16.23 -8.08 7.16
N ARG A 226 16.40 -9.26 7.75
CA ARG A 226 16.18 -10.57 7.11
C ARG A 226 14.75 -11.04 7.31
N LEU A 227 14.23 -11.82 6.39
CA LEU A 227 12.94 -12.49 6.50
C LEU A 227 13.08 -13.87 7.20
N PRO A 228 12.12 -14.33 8.02
CA PRO A 228 10.89 -13.66 8.39
C PRO A 228 11.04 -12.68 9.56
N GLU A 229 12.22 -12.54 10.16
CA GLU A 229 12.45 -11.69 11.33
C GLU A 229 11.91 -10.27 11.14
N ALA A 230 12.14 -9.65 9.97
CA ALA A 230 11.62 -8.33 9.64
C ALA A 230 10.08 -8.22 9.68
N LEU A 231 9.38 -9.35 9.49
CA LEU A 231 7.92 -9.47 9.56
C LEU A 231 7.43 -9.89 10.97
N GLU A 232 8.25 -10.59 11.74
CA GLU A 232 7.92 -11.15 13.06
C GLU A 232 8.27 -10.21 14.24
N TYR A 233 9.25 -9.31 14.07
CA TYR A 233 9.93 -8.59 15.17
C TYR A 233 9.07 -7.69 16.08
N GLU A 234 7.82 -7.39 15.73
CA GLU A 234 7.00 -6.45 16.52
C GLU A 234 5.76 -7.07 17.17
N THR A 235 5.55 -8.38 17.05
CA THR A 235 4.62 -9.07 17.98
C THR A 235 5.17 -9.18 19.40
N ASP A 236 6.48 -9.02 19.59
CA ASP A 236 7.15 -9.31 20.86
C ASP A 236 7.66 -8.06 21.61
N SER A 237 7.58 -6.85 21.02
CA SER A 237 8.23 -5.65 21.59
C SER A 237 7.36 -4.76 22.47
N ASP A 238 6.05 -4.99 22.58
CA ASP A 238 5.19 -4.30 23.54
C ASP A 238 5.03 -5.14 24.82
N GLY A 239 6.13 -5.22 25.59
CA GLY A 239 6.06 -5.08 27.05
C GLY A 239 5.19 -6.03 27.89
N CYS A 240 4.91 -7.26 27.46
CA CYS A 240 4.43 -8.33 28.35
C CYS A 240 5.52 -9.42 28.48
N SER A 241 6.61 -9.05 29.14
CA SER A 241 7.83 -9.87 29.30
C SER A 241 7.70 -11.08 30.24
N ASP A 242 6.48 -11.48 30.66
CA ASP A 242 6.32 -12.59 31.60
C ASP A 242 6.21 -13.97 30.91
N ASP A 243 6.09 -14.03 29.58
CA ASP A 243 5.92 -15.28 28.83
C ASP A 243 7.12 -15.64 27.93
N ALA A 244 8.33 -15.11 28.17
CA ALA A 244 9.49 -15.34 27.29
C ALA A 244 9.94 -16.81 27.19
N ASP A 245 9.64 -17.63 28.21
CA ASP A 245 9.97 -19.06 28.24
C ASP A 245 8.78 -19.97 27.88
N SER A 246 7.63 -19.40 27.49
CA SER A 246 6.44 -20.21 27.15
C SER A 246 6.43 -20.62 25.68
N GLU A 247 6.35 -21.93 25.41
CA GLU A 247 6.10 -22.42 24.05
C GLU A 247 4.68 -22.08 23.59
N PHE A 248 4.56 -21.45 22.42
CA PHE A 248 3.27 -21.09 21.82
C PHE A 248 2.94 -21.94 20.60
N TYR A 249 1.66 -22.30 20.45
CA TYR A 249 1.17 -23.14 19.35
C TYR A 249 -0.01 -22.48 18.62
N PRO A 250 -0.13 -22.64 17.29
CA PRO A 250 -1.27 -22.13 16.54
C PRO A 250 -2.60 -22.69 17.05
N LEU A 251 -3.67 -21.88 17.01
CA LEU A 251 -5.00 -22.28 17.48
C LEU A 251 -5.52 -23.58 16.85
N ALA A 252 -5.21 -23.84 15.57
CA ALA A 252 -5.59 -25.08 14.89
C ALA A 252 -4.97 -26.33 15.53
N VAL A 253 -3.73 -26.22 16.03
CA VAL A 253 -3.04 -27.31 16.75
C VAL A 253 -3.68 -27.52 18.12
N LEU A 254 -3.99 -26.42 18.80
CA LEU A 254 -4.55 -26.43 20.15
C LEU A 254 -6.01 -26.86 20.20
N THR A 255 -6.81 -26.60 19.18
CA THR A 255 -8.23 -27.00 19.10
C THR A 255 -8.43 -28.40 18.51
N GLY A 256 -7.49 -28.89 17.70
CA GLY A 256 -7.50 -30.23 17.11
C GLY A 256 -7.12 -31.35 18.09
N GLY A 257 -6.71 -32.51 17.55
CA GLY A 257 -6.18 -33.64 18.33
C GLY A 257 -4.66 -33.62 18.52
N ALA A 258 -3.95 -32.78 17.76
CA ALA A 258 -2.49 -32.77 17.67
C ALA A 258 -1.79 -32.42 18.99
N TRP A 259 -2.40 -31.57 19.83
CA TRP A 259 -1.83 -31.18 21.14
C TRP A 259 -1.58 -32.36 22.09
N LYS A 260 -2.29 -33.47 21.93
CA LYS A 260 -2.07 -34.67 22.76
C LYS A 260 -0.69 -35.27 22.52
N HIS A 261 -0.19 -35.22 21.28
CA HIS A 261 1.14 -35.70 20.93
C HIS A 261 2.26 -34.77 21.43
N LEU A 262 1.93 -33.52 21.73
CA LEU A 262 2.84 -32.54 22.33
C LEU A 262 2.92 -32.67 23.87
N GLY A 263 2.17 -33.60 24.47
CA GLY A 263 2.17 -33.79 25.93
C GLY A 263 1.51 -32.65 26.72
N LEU A 264 0.77 -31.75 26.06
CA LEU A 264 0.09 -30.64 26.71
C LEU A 264 -1.13 -31.15 27.51
N GLN A 265 -1.42 -30.54 28.66
CA GLN A 265 -2.62 -30.87 29.44
C GLN A 265 -3.85 -30.14 28.89
N GLY A 266 -4.96 -30.86 28.69
CA GLY A 266 -6.19 -30.28 28.11
C GLY A 266 -6.75 -29.08 28.88
N ALA A 267 -6.67 -29.10 30.22
CA ALA A 267 -7.21 -28.04 31.06
C ALA A 267 -6.43 -26.70 30.99
N THR A 268 -5.15 -26.76 30.65
CA THR A 268 -4.20 -25.63 30.63
C THR A 268 -3.67 -25.31 29.23
N ARG A 269 -4.06 -26.05 28.19
CA ARG A 269 -3.58 -25.84 26.81
C ARG A 269 -3.80 -24.41 26.26
N TRP A 270 -4.82 -23.71 26.78
CA TRP A 270 -5.09 -22.31 26.44
C TRP A 270 -3.94 -21.36 26.81
N LYS A 271 -3.07 -21.72 27.77
CA LYS A 271 -1.89 -20.92 28.15
C LYS A 271 -0.88 -20.78 27.01
N HIS A 272 -0.87 -21.75 26.08
CA HIS A 272 0.02 -21.77 24.92
C HIS A 272 -0.54 -21.03 23.70
N VAL A 273 -1.70 -20.37 23.81
CA VAL A 273 -2.18 -19.41 22.80
C VAL A 273 -1.40 -18.11 22.99
N ARG A 274 -1.05 -17.36 21.94
CA ARG A 274 -0.40 -16.05 22.09
C ARG A 274 -1.34 -15.05 22.77
N GLU A 275 -0.83 -14.11 23.56
CA GLU A 275 -1.66 -13.14 24.30
C GLU A 275 -2.62 -12.36 23.38
N GLN A 276 -2.13 -11.93 22.22
CA GLN A 276 -2.94 -11.18 21.25
C GLN A 276 -4.06 -12.03 20.64
N GLU A 277 -3.78 -13.28 20.27
CA GLU A 277 -4.80 -14.22 19.77
C GLU A 277 -5.81 -14.54 20.87
N PHE A 278 -5.34 -14.71 22.12
CA PHE A 278 -6.18 -14.94 23.28
C PHE A 278 -7.12 -13.76 23.53
N LEU A 279 -6.59 -12.53 23.49
CA LEU A 279 -7.37 -11.30 23.63
C LEU A 279 -8.46 -11.19 22.56
N GLN A 280 -8.15 -11.54 21.30
CA GLN A 280 -9.14 -11.55 20.21
C GLN A 280 -10.23 -12.61 20.41
N LEU A 281 -9.88 -13.80 20.89
CA LEU A 281 -10.83 -14.90 21.10
C LEU A 281 -11.76 -14.65 22.30
N PHE A 282 -11.19 -14.24 23.43
CA PHE A 282 -11.89 -14.16 24.70
C PHE A 282 -12.31 -12.74 25.08
N GLY A 283 -11.83 -11.71 24.38
CA GLY A 283 -12.08 -10.30 24.70
C GLY A 283 -11.41 -9.82 25.99
N MET A 284 -10.46 -10.58 26.53
CA MET A 284 -9.72 -10.26 27.76
C MET A 284 -8.32 -10.91 27.76
N SER A 285 -7.42 -10.39 28.59
CA SER A 285 -6.06 -10.94 28.74
C SER A 285 -6.06 -12.32 29.43
N LYS A 286 -5.00 -13.11 29.23
CA LYS A 286 -4.82 -14.40 29.93
C LYS A 286 -4.82 -14.23 31.44
N ALA A 287 -4.14 -13.18 31.93
CA ALA A 287 -4.10 -12.89 33.36
C ALA A 287 -5.50 -12.58 33.94
N SER A 288 -6.34 -11.87 33.18
CA SER A 288 -7.74 -11.63 33.58
C SER A 288 -8.57 -12.91 33.55
N PHE A 289 -8.32 -13.76 32.56
CA PHE A 289 -9.01 -15.04 32.40
C PHE A 289 -8.63 -16.05 33.50
N ASP A 290 -7.35 -16.11 33.90
CA ASP A 290 -6.86 -17.01 34.95
C ASP A 290 -7.47 -16.67 36.32
N ARG A 291 -7.78 -15.39 36.56
CA ARG A 291 -8.48 -14.91 37.76
C ARG A 291 -9.96 -15.29 37.80
N LEU A 292 -10.55 -15.72 36.68
CA LEU A 292 -11.95 -16.17 36.68
C LEU A 292 -12.08 -17.51 37.41
N PRO A 293 -13.16 -17.72 38.19
CA PRO A 293 -13.46 -19.03 38.75
C PRO A 293 -13.58 -20.11 37.65
N SER A 294 -13.16 -21.35 37.95
CA SER A 294 -13.12 -22.45 36.96
C SER A 294 -14.46 -22.66 36.25
N TRP A 295 -15.58 -22.53 36.96
CA TRP A 295 -16.92 -22.68 36.38
C TRP A 295 -17.23 -21.63 35.30
N LYS A 296 -16.64 -20.43 35.37
CA LYS A 296 -16.75 -19.40 34.33
C LYS A 296 -15.80 -19.64 33.18
N GLN A 297 -14.59 -20.16 33.44
CA GLN A 297 -13.63 -20.47 32.37
C GLN A 297 -14.13 -21.59 31.44
N LEU A 298 -14.84 -22.58 31.98
CA LEU A 298 -15.29 -23.77 31.25
C LEU A 298 -16.14 -23.46 30.00
N PRO A 299 -17.22 -22.67 30.07
CA PRO A 299 -18.00 -22.28 28.90
C PRO A 299 -17.16 -21.60 27.81
N PHE A 300 -16.26 -20.70 28.19
CA PHE A 300 -15.36 -20.02 27.26
C PHE A 300 -14.40 -21.01 26.57
N LYS A 301 -13.75 -21.89 27.34
CA LYS A 301 -12.87 -22.94 26.77
C LYS A 301 -13.64 -23.84 25.81
N LYS A 302 -14.85 -24.28 26.17
CA LYS A 302 -15.70 -25.12 25.31
C LYS A 302 -16.12 -24.39 24.03
N LYS A 303 -16.51 -23.12 24.13
CA LYS A 303 -16.92 -22.29 22.98
C LYS A 303 -15.85 -22.22 21.90
N HIS A 304 -14.58 -22.15 22.29
CA HIS A 304 -13.45 -22.04 21.36
C HIS A 304 -12.70 -23.36 21.14
N GLY A 305 -13.24 -24.51 21.57
CA GLY A 305 -12.60 -25.81 21.36
C GLY A 305 -11.29 -26.03 22.14
N LEU A 306 -11.08 -25.26 23.21
CA LEU A 306 -9.90 -25.27 24.07
C LEU A 306 -10.13 -25.99 25.42
N PHE A 307 -11.26 -26.68 25.58
CA PHE A 307 -11.58 -27.53 26.75
C PHE A 307 -11.17 -28.99 26.55
#